data_AF-A0A9E3ZVP1-F1
#
_entry.id   AF-A0A9E3ZVP1-F1
#
_cell.length_a   1.000
_cell.length_b   1.000
_cell.length_c   1.000
_cell.angle_alpha   90.00
_cell.angle_beta   90.00
_cell.angle_gamma   90.00
#
_symmetry.space_group_name_H-M   'P 1'
#
loop_
_entity.id
_entity.type
_entity.pdbx_description
1 polymer ?
#
loop_
_entity_poly.entity_id
_entity_poly.type
_entity_poly.pdbx_seq_one_letter_code
_entity_poly.pdbx_strand_id
1 'polypeptide(L)'
;MLISEELQRARESGEALRIHARSGEVLVARVLEWDGERLLYRVESSSRPENYAVCDSTGFELRLDEIERVAAVRSGRGRRR
;
A
#
# COMPACT_ATOMS: atom_id res chain seq x y z
N MET A 1 -5.11 -12.91 9.99
CA MET A 1 -4.32 -12.89 8.75
C MET A 1 -3.16 -11.95 8.98
N LEU A 2 -1.93 -12.43 8.79
CA LEU A 2 -0.74 -11.65 9.14
C LEU A 2 -0.47 -10.63 8.03
N ILE A 3 -0.08 -9.40 8.39
CA ILE A 3 0.24 -8.33 7.44
C ILE A 3 1.25 -8.83 6.38
N SER A 4 2.21 -9.66 6.79
CA SER A 4 3.21 -10.28 5.92
C SER A 4 2.63 -11.14 4.78
N GLU A 5 1.53 -11.86 5.01
CA GLU A 5 0.90 -12.71 3.99
C GLU A 5 0.24 -11.87 2.89
N GLU A 6 -0.44 -10.79 3.28
CA GLU A 6 -1.06 -9.85 2.33
C GLU A 6 0.01 -9.08 1.54
N LEU A 7 1.12 -8.69 2.17
CA LEU A 7 2.25 -8.04 1.49
C LEU A 7 2.89 -8.96 0.46
N GLN A 8 3.15 -10.23 0.81
CA GLN A 8 3.69 -11.23 -0.10
C GLN A 8 2.79 -11.41 -1.31
N ARG A 9 1.50 -11.65 -1.07
CA ARG A 9 0.52 -11.84 -2.14
C ARG A 9 0.41 -10.63 -3.06
N ALA A 10 0.40 -9.43 -2.50
CA ALA A 10 0.33 -8.19 -3.28
C ALA A 10 1.57 -7.98 -4.15
N ARG A 11 2.77 -8.28 -3.66
CA ARG A 11 4.00 -8.21 -4.45
C ARG A 11 4.00 -9.21 -5.60
N GLU A 12 3.63 -10.46 -5.35
CA GLU A 12 3.61 -11.51 -6.37
C GLU A 12 2.57 -11.25 -7.46
N SER A 13 1.39 -10.76 -7.07
CA SER A 13 0.29 -10.46 -8.01
C SER A 13 0.43 -9.09 -8.68
N GLY A 14 1.23 -8.20 -8.12
CA GLY A 14 1.29 -6.78 -8.49
C GLY A 14 0.01 -6.00 -8.14
N GLU A 15 -0.92 -6.58 -7.38
CA GLU A 15 -2.14 -5.90 -6.93
C GLU A 15 -1.82 -4.80 -5.92
N ALA A 16 -2.60 -3.72 -5.97
CA ALA A 16 -2.48 -2.65 -4.99
C ALA A 16 -3.12 -3.07 -3.65
N LEU A 17 -2.56 -2.59 -2.55
CA LEU A 17 -3.09 -2.71 -1.21
C LEU A 17 -3.69 -1.38 -0.76
N ARG A 18 -4.82 -1.45 -0.07
CA ARG A 18 -5.28 -0.38 0.81
C ARG A 18 -4.62 -0.57 2.16
N ILE A 19 -3.81 0.40 2.57
CA ILE A 19 -3.05 0.42 3.82
C ILE A 19 -3.67 1.49 4.72
N HIS A 20 -3.98 1.09 5.95
CA HIS A 20 -4.41 1.97 7.03
C HIS A 20 -3.22 2.18 7.96
N ALA A 21 -2.71 3.40 8.00
CA ALA A 21 -1.63 3.78 8.90
C ALA A 21 -2.19 4.24 10.25
N ARG A 22 -1.43 4.02 11.33
CA ARG A 22 -1.75 4.48 12.70
C ARG A 22 -1.90 6.00 12.81
N SER A 23 -1.35 6.75 11.87
CA SER A 23 -1.54 8.21 11.75
C SER A 23 -2.97 8.61 11.37
N GLY A 24 -3.83 7.63 11.08
CA GLY A 24 -5.18 7.82 10.53
C GLY A 24 -5.19 8.00 9.01
N GLU A 25 -4.03 7.94 8.37
CA GLU A 25 -3.92 8.01 6.91
C GLU A 25 -4.33 6.69 6.25
N VAL A 26 -5.06 6.81 5.14
CA VAL A 26 -5.39 5.68 4.26
C VAL A 26 -4.74 5.92 2.91
N LEU A 27 -3.96 4.95 2.46
CA LEU A 27 -3.27 4.97 1.17
C LEU A 27 -3.57 3.71 0.36
N VAL A 28 -3.64 3.87 -0.96
CA VAL A 28 -3.62 2.77 -1.92
C VAL A 28 -2.24 2.75 -2.55
N ALA A 29 -1.54 1.63 -2.44
CA ALA A 29 -0.17 1.52 -2.88
C ALA A 29 0.18 0.13 -3.41
N ARG A 30 1.14 0.09 -4.33
CA ARG A 30 1.76 -1.17 -4.77
C ARG A 30 2.97 -1.48 -3.92
N VAL A 31 3.07 -2.73 -3.49
CA VAL A 31 4.25 -3.24 -2.77
C VAL A 31 5.39 -3.38 -3.78
N LEU A 32 6.53 -2.73 -3.49
CA LEU A 32 7.77 -2.92 -4.23
C LEU A 32 8.63 -3.96 -3.51
N GLU A 33 8.83 -3.78 -2.21
CA GLU A 33 9.66 -4.63 -1.36
C GLU A 33 9.29 -4.49 0.13
N TRP A 34 9.62 -5.49 0.95
CA TRP A 34 9.64 -5.36 2.41
C TRP A 34 10.72 -6.29 3.01
N ASP A 35 11.27 -5.92 4.17
CA ASP A 35 12.36 -6.63 4.83
C ASP A 35 12.01 -7.15 6.24
N GLY A 36 10.73 -7.08 6.61
CA GLY A 36 10.21 -7.51 7.92
C GLY A 36 10.07 -6.36 8.93
N GLU A 37 10.65 -5.19 8.65
CA GLU A 37 10.45 -3.98 9.44
C GLU A 37 9.89 -2.82 8.61
N ARG A 38 10.26 -2.75 7.34
CA ARG A 38 9.92 -1.65 6.43
C ARG A 38 9.22 -2.17 5.20
N LEU A 39 8.27 -1.38 4.72
CA LEU A 39 7.58 -1.54 3.45
C LEU A 39 8.05 -0.44 2.50
N LEU A 40 8.61 -0.84 1.36
CA LEU A 40 8.83 0.02 0.21
C LEU A 40 7.63 -0.08 -0.74
N TYR A 41 7.01 1.05 -1.05
CA TYR A 41 5.79 1.09 -1.83
C TYR A 41 5.73 2.25 -2.82
N ARG A 42 4.90 2.09 -3.86
CA ARG A 42 4.52 3.18 -4.76
C ARG A 42 3.08 3.59 -4.48
N VAL A 43 2.87 4.87 -4.20
CA VAL A 43 1.52 5.43 -3.98
C VAL A 43 0.75 5.47 -5.29
N GLU A 44 -0.47 4.93 -5.28
CA GLU A 44 -1.48 5.14 -6.31
C GLU A 44 -2.50 6.21 -5.90
N SER A 45 -2.87 6.26 -4.62
CA SER A 45 -3.66 7.35 -4.02
C SER A 45 -3.44 7.45 -2.51
N SER A 46 -3.65 8.62 -1.93
CA SER A 46 -3.69 8.80 -0.48
C SER A 46 -4.81 9.76 -0.07
N SER A 47 -5.31 9.59 1.15
CA SER A 47 -6.15 10.56 1.86
C SER A 47 -5.40 11.85 2.26
N ARG A 48 -4.06 11.85 2.23
CA ARG A 48 -3.18 13.01 2.49
C ARG A 48 -2.18 13.19 1.34
N PRO A 49 -2.66 13.54 0.14
CA PRO A 49 -1.82 13.63 -1.07
C PRO A 49 -0.67 14.64 -0.96
N GLU A 50 -0.77 15.63 -0.08
CA GLU A 50 0.27 16.61 0.23
C GLU A 50 1.59 15.98 0.70
N ASN A 51 1.53 14.77 1.27
CA ASN A 51 2.72 14.03 1.72
C ASN A 51 3.52 13.41 0.57
N TYR A 52 2.98 13.37 -0.66
CA TYR A 52 3.52 12.59 -1.77
C TYR A 52 3.70 13.38 -3.07
N ALA A 53 3.66 14.72 -2.99
CA ALA A 53 3.75 15.62 -4.15
C ALA A 53 5.18 15.74 -4.72
N VAL A 54 5.84 14.61 -5.01
CA VAL A 54 7.19 14.56 -5.59
C VAL A 54 7.13 13.89 -6.97
N CYS A 55 7.43 14.65 -8.02
CA CYS A 55 7.28 14.25 -9.43
C CYS A 55 8.18 13.10 -9.91
N ASP A 56 9.01 12.49 -9.07
CA ASP A 56 9.93 11.42 -9.50
C ASP A 56 10.30 10.42 -8.38
N SER A 57 9.40 10.19 -7.41
CA SER A 57 9.71 9.22 -6.34
C SER A 57 9.75 7.80 -6.91
N THR A 58 10.89 7.12 -6.78
CA THR A 58 11.07 5.70 -7.09
C THR A 58 10.35 4.78 -6.09
N GLY A 59 9.95 5.31 -4.94
CA GLY A 59 9.15 4.65 -3.91
C GLY A 59 9.11 5.49 -2.63
N PHE A 60 8.26 5.09 -1.69
CA PHE A 60 8.17 5.62 -0.33
C PHE A 60 8.36 4.49 0.68
N GLU A 61 8.89 4.82 1.85
CA GLU A 61 9.05 3.87 2.96
C GLU A 61 7.96 4.10 4.01
N LEU A 62 7.45 3.01 4.60
CA LEU A 62 6.56 3.00 5.75
C LEU A 62 6.97 1.87 6.67
N ARG A 63 7.09 2.12 7.98
CA ARG A 63 7.42 1.03 8.90
C ARG A 63 6.21 0.14 9.13
N LEU A 64 6.42 -1.17 9.25
CA LEU A 64 5.34 -2.13 9.45
C LEU A 64 4.61 -1.93 10.78
N ASP A 65 5.27 -1.39 11.80
CA ASP A 65 4.64 -1.03 13.08
C ASP A 65 3.76 0.24 13.00
N GLU A 66 3.88 1.02 11.93
CA GLU A 66 2.98 2.14 11.62
C GLU A 66 1.73 1.68 10.86
N ILE A 67 1.70 0.42 10.41
CA ILE A 67 0.55 -0.16 9.71
C ILE A 67 -0.41 -0.76 10.72
N GLU A 68 -1.64 -0.25 10.72
CA GLU A 68 -2.74 -0.81 11.53
C GLU A 68 -3.42 -1.97 10.81
N ARG A 69 -3.64 -1.83 9.50
CA ARG A 69 -4.33 -2.83 8.69
C ARG A 69 -3.98 -2.72 7.21
N VAL A 70 -3.96 -3.85 6.51
CA VAL A 70 -3.87 -3.91 5.04
C VAL A 70 -5.02 -4.72 4.46
N ALA A 71 -5.41 -4.40 3.23
CA ALA A 71 -6.36 -5.20 2.46
C ALA A 71 -6.10 -5.04 0.95
N ALA A 72 -6.08 -6.15 0.21
CA ALA A 72 -6.02 -6.11 -1.25
C ALA A 72 -7.16 -5.28 -1.87
N VAL A 73 -6.82 -4.37 -2.78
CA VAL A 73 -7.78 -3.67 -3.62
C VAL A 73 -8.18 -4.64 -4.73
N ARG A 74 -9.20 -5.46 -4.49
CA ARG A 74 -9.80 -6.27 -5.56
C ARG A 74 -10.18 -5.34 -6.70
N SER A 75 -9.45 -5.42 -7.81
CA SER A 75 -9.83 -4.68 -9.02
C SER A 75 -11.23 -5.17 -9.40
N GLY A 76 -12.22 -4.29 -9.28
CA GLY A 76 -13.57 -4.59 -9.72
C GLY A 76 -13.58 -4.66 -11.24
N ARG A 77 -13.29 -5.83 -11.84
CA ARG A 77 -13.88 -6.15 -13.14
C ARG A 77 -15.37 -6.36 -12.92
N GLY A 78 -16.17 -5.30 -13.07
CA GLY A 78 -17.62 -5.44 -13.22
C GLY A 78 -18.49 -4.35 -12.57
N ARG A 79 -18.52 -3.15 -13.16
CA ARG A 79 -19.79 -2.43 -13.36
C ARG A 79 -19.92 -2.12 -14.85
N ARG A 80 -20.18 -3.16 -15.64
CA ARG A 80 -20.92 -2.98 -16.90
C ARG A 80 -22.39 -2.86 -16.48
N ARG A 81 -22.93 -1.65 -16.60
CA ARG A 81 -24.36 -1.49 -16.89
C ARG A 81 -24.52 -1.57 -18.40
#